data_AF-A0A8S9MD53-F1
#
_entry.id   AF-A0A8S9MD53-F1
#
_cell.length_a   1.000
_cell.length_b   1.000
_cell.length_c   1.000
_cell.angle_alpha   90.00
_cell.angle_beta   90.00
_cell.angle_gamma   90.00
#
_symmetry.space_group_name_H-M   'P 1'
#
loop_
_entity.id
_entity.type
_entity.pdbx_description
1 polymer ?
#
loop_
_entity_poly.entity_id
_entity_poly.type
_entity_poly.pdbx_seq_one_letter_code
_entity_poly.pdbx_strand_id
1 'polypeptide(L)'
;MVFLMLGMTIFIPIYDRVLVPFLRKYTGRDGGITQLQRVGAGLFLCITSMLVSAAVEQHRRTVAFTRPTLGVAPRKGAISSMSGMWLIPQLVLMGIGDALAGVGQMEFYYKQFPENMRSFAGSLYYCGIGLASYLSSFLLSAVHNITEGSSAGNWLPEDLNKGRLEYFYYFVAGMMTLNFAYFLLVSHWYRYKDVVAKDNDMDKSSNEVDKVSV
;
A
#
# COMPACT_ATOMS: atom_id res chain seq x y z
N MET A 1 -3.67 4.48 -13.85
CA MET A 1 -4.87 3.80 -13.35
C MET A 1 -5.11 2.45 -14.01
N VAL A 2 -5.18 2.37 -15.35
CA VAL A 2 -5.40 1.08 -16.05
C VAL A 2 -4.36 0.01 -15.69
N PHE A 3 -3.06 0.33 -15.73
CA PHE A 3 -2.00 -0.64 -15.37
C PHE A 3 -2.03 -1.10 -13.90
N LEU A 4 -2.43 -0.22 -12.98
CA LEU A 4 -2.63 -0.55 -11.56
C LEU A 4 -3.78 -1.56 -11.42
N MET A 5 -4.92 -1.27 -12.07
CA MET A 5 -6.07 -2.16 -12.05
C MET A 5 -5.76 -3.51 -12.71
N LEU A 6 -5.08 -3.52 -13.86
CA LEU A 6 -4.66 -4.76 -14.49
C LEU A 6 -3.72 -5.58 -13.59
N GLY A 7 -2.74 -4.93 -12.95
CA GLY A 7 -1.85 -5.57 -11.99
C GLY A 7 -2.63 -6.21 -10.83
N MET A 8 -3.55 -5.45 -10.23
CA MET A 8 -4.43 -5.93 -9.16
C MET A 8 -5.32 -7.10 -9.63
N THR A 9 -6.01 -6.94 -10.77
CA THR A 9 -6.94 -7.93 -11.33
C THR A 9 -6.23 -9.23 -11.73
N ILE A 10 -5.00 -9.18 -12.24
CA ILE A 10 -4.20 -10.36 -12.54
C ILE A 10 -3.65 -10.98 -11.25
N PHE A 11 -3.33 -10.17 -10.26
CA PHE A 11 -2.78 -10.66 -9.00
C PHE A 11 -3.82 -11.37 -8.13
N ILE A 12 -5.08 -10.94 -8.12
CA ILE A 12 -6.16 -11.59 -7.35
C ILE A 12 -6.29 -13.10 -7.63
N PRO A 13 -6.41 -13.58 -8.88
CA PRO A 13 -6.48 -15.01 -9.16
C PRO A 13 -5.17 -15.73 -8.86
N ILE A 14 -4.01 -15.07 -9.00
CA ILE A 14 -2.71 -15.64 -8.57
C ILE A 14 -2.68 -15.78 -7.05
N TYR A 15 -3.19 -14.80 -6.33
CA TYR A 15 -3.26 -14.81 -4.89
C TYR A 15 -4.13 -15.97 -4.39
N ASP A 16 -5.37 -16.07 -4.89
CA ASP A 16 -6.34 -17.08 -4.48
C ASP A 16 -5.93 -18.50 -4.91
N ARG A 17 -5.25 -18.64 -6.06
CA ARG A 17 -4.95 -19.96 -6.65
C ARG A 17 -3.54 -20.46 -6.37
N VAL A 18 -2.59 -19.58 -6.09
CA VAL A 18 -1.17 -19.93 -5.85
C VAL A 18 -0.78 -19.60 -4.41
N LEU A 19 -0.99 -18.37 -3.94
CA LEU A 19 -0.57 -17.98 -2.60
C LEU A 19 -1.36 -18.72 -1.53
N VAL A 20 -2.69 -18.71 -1.57
CA VAL A 20 -3.56 -19.36 -0.56
C VAL A 20 -3.22 -20.84 -0.34
N PRO A 21 -3.15 -21.71 -1.38
CA PRO A 21 -2.80 -23.11 -1.17
C PRO A 21 -1.33 -23.31 -0.75
N PHE A 22 -0.39 -22.49 -1.25
CA PHE A 22 1.01 -22.57 -0.84
C PHE A 22 1.19 -22.19 0.64
N LEU A 23 0.47 -21.18 1.09
CA LEU A 23 0.44 -20.70 2.48
C LEU A 23 -0.24 -21.70 3.41
N ARG A 24 -1.32 -22.35 2.96
CA ARG A 24 -1.97 -23.43 3.70
C ARG A 24 -1.04 -24.63 3.86
N LYS A 25 -0.23 -24.94 2.82
CA LYS A 25 0.74 -26.04 2.83
C LYS A 25 1.94 -25.79 3.73
N TYR A 26 2.39 -24.54 3.87
CA TYR A 26 3.57 -24.20 4.68
C TYR A 26 3.24 -23.93 6.16
N THR A 27 2.08 -23.32 6.45
CA THR A 27 1.74 -22.87 7.81
C THR A 27 0.80 -23.83 8.55
N GLY A 28 0.19 -24.81 7.86
CA GLY A 28 -0.64 -25.85 8.49
C GLY A 28 -1.91 -25.37 9.20
N ARG A 29 -2.27 -24.08 9.06
CA ARG A 29 -3.49 -23.46 9.59
C ARG A 29 -4.45 -23.15 8.43
N ASP A 30 -5.75 -23.28 8.64
CA ASP A 30 -6.78 -23.10 7.60
C ASP A 30 -6.77 -21.72 6.91
N GLY A 31 -6.14 -20.70 7.52
CA GLY A 31 -5.96 -19.36 6.96
C GLY A 31 -4.58 -19.05 6.34
N GLY A 32 -3.57 -19.93 6.45
CA GLY A 32 -2.25 -19.78 5.81
C GLY A 32 -1.32 -18.64 6.30
N ILE A 33 -1.78 -17.39 6.34
CA ILE A 33 -1.04 -16.19 6.81
C ILE A 33 -1.95 -15.38 7.74
N THR A 34 -1.39 -14.69 8.74
CA THR A 34 -2.19 -13.78 9.57
C THR A 34 -2.56 -12.53 8.76
N GLN A 35 -3.76 -11.99 8.97
CA GLN A 35 -4.24 -10.81 8.24
C GLN A 35 -3.25 -9.63 8.30
N LEU A 36 -2.58 -9.45 9.44
CA LEU A 36 -1.58 -8.41 9.63
C LEU A 36 -0.29 -8.68 8.84
N GLN A 37 0.12 -9.94 8.68
CA GLN A 37 1.27 -10.29 7.83
C GLN A 37 1.00 -9.99 6.36
N ARG A 38 -0.23 -10.25 5.87
CA ARG A 38 -0.63 -9.90 4.50
C ARG A 38 -0.57 -8.39 4.27
N VAL A 39 -1.08 -7.61 5.22
CA VAL A 39 -1.00 -6.14 5.19
C VAL A 39 0.45 -5.66 5.21
N GLY A 40 1.28 -6.23 6.08
CA GLY A 40 2.71 -5.90 6.15
C GLY A 40 3.46 -6.19 4.85
N ALA A 41 3.21 -7.33 4.21
CA ALA A 41 3.80 -7.66 2.91
C ALA A 41 3.38 -6.66 1.82
N GLY A 42 2.11 -6.24 1.80
CA GLY A 42 1.62 -5.22 0.88
C GLY A 42 2.32 -3.87 1.09
N LEU A 43 2.43 -3.41 2.34
CA LEU A 43 3.13 -2.17 2.69
C LEU A 43 4.61 -2.20 2.25
N PHE A 44 5.29 -3.32 2.47
CA PHE A 44 6.67 -3.52 2.03
C PHE A 44 6.84 -3.44 0.51
N LEU A 45 5.92 -4.05 -0.25
CA LEU A 45 5.91 -3.95 -1.71
C LEU A 45 5.64 -2.53 -2.19
N CYS A 46 4.74 -1.79 -1.54
CA CYS A 46 4.48 -0.39 -1.87
C CYS A 46 5.72 0.49 -1.62
N ILE A 47 6.46 0.26 -0.52
CA ILE A 47 7.74 0.96 -0.26
C ILE A 47 8.75 0.64 -1.37
N THR A 48 8.93 -0.63 -1.70
CA THR A 48 9.86 -1.07 -2.76
C THR A 48 9.48 -0.46 -4.10
N SER A 49 8.19 -0.41 -4.42
CA SER A 49 7.67 0.24 -5.63
C SER A 49 7.99 1.73 -5.68
N MET A 50 7.90 2.43 -4.53
CA MET A 50 8.25 3.84 -4.44
C MET A 50 9.76 4.07 -4.64
N LEU A 51 10.61 3.20 -4.11
CA LEU A 51 12.05 3.24 -4.35
C LEU A 51 12.41 2.98 -5.81
N VAL A 52 11.74 2.02 -6.46
CA VAL A 52 11.88 1.80 -7.91
C VAL A 52 11.48 3.06 -8.68
N SER A 53 10.39 3.73 -8.30
CA SER A 53 9.98 5.00 -8.92
C SER A 53 11.03 6.10 -8.76
N ALA A 54 11.66 6.20 -7.58
CA ALA A 54 12.78 7.13 -7.36
C ALA A 54 13.98 6.85 -8.27
N ALA A 55 14.35 5.57 -8.41
CA ALA A 55 15.45 5.15 -9.27
C ALA A 55 15.15 5.38 -10.77
N VAL A 56 13.93 5.06 -11.20
CA VAL A 56 13.46 5.30 -12.58
C VAL A 56 13.48 6.79 -12.91
N GLU A 57 13.04 7.64 -11.98
CA GLU A 57 13.06 9.09 -12.16
C GLU A 57 14.48 9.64 -12.22
N GLN A 58 15.37 9.17 -11.36
CA GLN A 58 16.79 9.52 -11.41
C GLN A 58 17.41 9.14 -12.76
N HIS A 59 17.09 7.94 -13.28
CA HIS A 59 17.55 7.50 -14.60
C HIS A 59 16.95 8.35 -15.73
N ARG A 60 15.65 8.65 -15.68
CA ARG A 60 14.95 9.52 -16.65
C ARG A 60 15.60 10.89 -16.72
N ARG A 61 15.94 11.46 -15.57
CA ARG A 61 16.59 12.77 -15.43
C ARG A 61 18.00 12.75 -16.02
N THR A 62 18.83 11.74 -15.73
CA THR A 62 20.16 11.60 -16.35
C THR A 62 20.08 11.49 -17.88
N VAL A 63 19.14 10.72 -18.41
CA VAL A 63 18.92 10.58 -19.86
C VAL A 63 18.45 11.90 -20.49
N ALA A 64 17.64 12.69 -19.79
CA ALA A 64 17.18 14.00 -20.25
C ALA A 64 18.34 15.01 -20.40
N PHE A 65 19.40 14.89 -19.61
CA PHE A 65 20.58 15.76 -19.70
C PHE A 65 21.67 15.26 -20.66
N THR A 66 21.67 13.97 -21.03
CA THR A 66 22.77 13.34 -21.77
C THR A 66 22.43 13.06 -23.24
N ARG A 67 21.15 12.91 -23.59
CA ARG A 67 20.69 12.60 -24.96
C ARG A 67 19.98 13.78 -25.61
N PRO A 68 20.00 13.90 -26.96
CA PRO A 68 19.24 14.91 -27.66
C PRO A 68 17.75 14.75 -27.35
N THR A 69 17.12 15.85 -26.95
CA THR A 69 15.74 15.91 -26.51
C THR A 69 14.81 15.73 -27.72
N LEU A 70 13.78 14.90 -27.59
CA LEU A 70 12.83 14.61 -28.69
C LEU A 70 11.96 15.81 -29.08
N GLY A 71 11.92 16.85 -28.24
CA GLY A 71 11.19 18.10 -28.43
C GLY A 71 11.09 18.90 -27.13
N VAL A 72 10.49 20.10 -27.19
CA VAL A 72 10.20 20.93 -26.02
C VAL A 72 8.69 21.09 -25.90
N ALA A 73 8.12 20.67 -24.77
CA ALA A 73 6.72 20.88 -24.47
C ALA A 73 6.52 22.29 -23.89
N PRO A 74 5.54 23.08 -24.36
CA PRO A 74 5.22 24.37 -23.75
C PRO A 74 4.94 24.18 -22.25
N ARG A 75 5.54 25.03 -21.39
CA ARG A 75 5.51 24.97 -19.91
C ARG A 75 6.18 23.77 -19.22
N LYS A 76 6.37 22.62 -19.90
CA LYS A 76 6.88 21.37 -19.29
C LYS A 76 8.34 21.01 -19.61
N GLY A 77 9.03 21.86 -20.39
CA GLY A 77 10.45 21.70 -20.68
C GLY A 77 10.76 20.63 -21.73
N ALA A 78 12.02 20.17 -21.76
CA ALA A 78 12.51 19.24 -22.77
C ALA A 78 12.03 17.80 -22.52
N ILE A 79 11.54 17.12 -23.55
CA ILE A 79 10.99 15.77 -23.43
C ILE A 79 12.15 14.77 -23.43
N SER A 80 12.30 14.03 -22.33
CA SER A 80 13.27 12.94 -22.22
C SER A 80 12.94 11.83 -23.23
N SER A 81 13.97 11.27 -23.86
CA SER A 81 13.84 10.19 -24.85
C SER A 81 13.49 8.81 -24.24
N MET A 82 13.18 8.77 -22.94
CA MET A 82 12.88 7.54 -22.22
C MET A 82 11.47 7.04 -22.54
N SER A 83 11.35 5.75 -22.86
CA SER A 83 10.05 5.12 -23.08
C SER A 83 9.22 5.12 -21.81
N GLY A 84 7.93 5.48 -21.93
CA GLY A 84 6.96 5.40 -20.83
C GLY A 84 6.72 3.99 -20.30
N MET A 85 7.22 2.95 -20.98
CA MET A 85 7.16 1.56 -20.53
C MET A 85 7.86 1.33 -19.18
N TRP A 86 8.82 2.17 -18.80
CA TRP A 86 9.50 2.08 -17.50
C TRP A 86 8.60 2.40 -16.31
N LEU A 87 7.45 3.05 -16.53
CA LEU A 87 6.46 3.29 -15.48
C LEU A 87 5.62 2.04 -15.19
N ILE A 88 5.58 1.08 -16.11
CA ILE A 88 4.80 -0.16 -15.96
C ILE A 88 5.22 -0.97 -14.72
N PRO A 89 6.52 -1.30 -14.51
CA PRO A 89 6.93 -2.13 -13.37
C PRO A 89 6.52 -1.53 -12.03
N GLN A 90 6.74 -0.23 -11.80
CA GLN A 90 6.31 0.44 -10.56
C GLN A 90 4.78 0.45 -10.41
N LEU A 91 4.01 0.63 -11.49
CA LEU A 91 2.55 0.60 -11.40
C LEU A 91 2.02 -0.81 -11.10
N VAL A 92 2.63 -1.85 -11.66
CA VAL A 92 2.25 -3.24 -11.39
C VAL A 92 2.60 -3.62 -9.95
N LEU A 93 3.82 -3.29 -9.48
CA LEU A 93 4.26 -3.54 -8.11
C LEU A 93 3.36 -2.84 -7.09
N MET A 94 3.04 -1.57 -7.31
CA MET A 94 2.10 -0.82 -6.48
C MET A 94 0.71 -1.48 -6.46
N GLY A 95 0.19 -1.90 -7.62
CA GLY A 95 -1.11 -2.56 -7.71
C GLY A 95 -1.16 -3.90 -6.97
N ILE A 96 -0.07 -4.67 -6.98
CA ILE A 96 0.06 -5.90 -6.19
C ILE A 96 0.11 -5.59 -4.69
N GLY A 97 0.88 -4.57 -4.30
CA GLY A 97 0.98 -4.12 -2.91
C GLY A 97 -0.37 -3.69 -2.35
N ASP A 98 -1.12 -2.88 -3.10
CA ASP A 98 -2.48 -2.44 -2.76
C ASP A 98 -3.46 -3.62 -2.70
N ALA A 99 -3.34 -4.62 -3.57
CA ALA A 99 -4.16 -5.82 -3.50
C ALA A 99 -3.95 -6.59 -2.19
N LEU A 100 -2.69 -6.71 -1.74
CA LEU A 100 -2.36 -7.40 -0.49
C LEU A 100 -2.77 -6.60 0.73
N ALA A 101 -2.40 -5.31 0.77
CA ALA A 101 -2.69 -4.42 1.89
C ALA A 101 -4.18 -4.11 2.01
N GLY A 102 -4.83 -3.72 0.91
CA GLY A 102 -6.25 -3.36 0.89
C GLY A 102 -7.16 -4.53 1.24
N VAL A 103 -6.93 -5.72 0.65
CA VAL A 103 -7.74 -6.90 0.99
C VAL A 103 -7.49 -7.34 2.43
N GLY A 104 -6.22 -7.36 2.88
CA GLY A 104 -5.90 -7.71 4.27
C GLY A 104 -6.48 -6.74 5.30
N GLN A 105 -6.51 -5.45 4.98
CA GLN A 105 -7.08 -4.43 5.87
C GLN A 105 -8.60 -4.52 5.94
N MET A 106 -9.28 -4.73 4.80
CA MET A 106 -10.73 -4.93 4.76
C MET A 106 -11.13 -6.19 5.50
N GLU A 107 -10.46 -7.32 5.27
CA GLU A 107 -10.74 -8.59 5.94
C GLU A 107 -10.45 -8.50 7.46
N PHE A 108 -9.41 -7.75 7.87
CA PHE A 108 -9.17 -7.45 9.28
C PHE A 108 -10.32 -6.65 9.89
N TYR A 109 -10.79 -5.58 9.24
CA TYR A 109 -11.93 -4.80 9.74
C TYR A 109 -13.20 -5.65 9.83
N TYR A 110 -13.53 -6.44 8.81
CA TYR A 110 -14.72 -7.29 8.86
C TYR A 110 -14.67 -8.38 9.95
N LYS A 111 -13.48 -8.86 10.32
CA LYS A 111 -13.30 -9.86 11.39
C LYS A 111 -13.28 -9.26 12.80
N GLN A 112 -12.78 -8.03 12.96
CA GLN A 112 -12.67 -7.38 14.27
C GLN A 112 -13.93 -6.61 14.68
N PHE A 113 -14.69 -6.09 13.72
CA PHE A 113 -15.95 -5.41 14.00
C PHE A 113 -17.09 -6.43 14.16
N PRO A 114 -18.01 -6.23 15.13
CA PRO A 114 -19.17 -7.09 15.30
C PRO A 114 -20.08 -7.04 14.06
N GLU A 115 -20.84 -8.13 13.79
CA GLU A 115 -21.57 -8.30 12.52
C GLU A 115 -22.54 -7.16 12.20
N ASN A 116 -23.13 -6.57 13.24
CA ASN A 116 -24.04 -5.43 13.15
C ASN A 116 -23.36 -4.08 12.79
N MET A 117 -22.02 -4.00 12.79
CA MET A 117 -21.25 -2.78 12.50
C MET A 117 -20.37 -2.91 11.25
N ARG A 118 -20.57 -3.94 10.42
CA ARG A 118 -19.80 -4.16 9.19
C ARG A 118 -19.86 -2.99 8.21
N SER A 119 -21.00 -2.30 8.10
CA SER A 119 -21.11 -1.08 7.27
C SER A 119 -20.26 0.07 7.81
N PHE A 120 -20.12 0.18 9.14
CA PHE A 120 -19.26 1.19 9.77
C PHE A 120 -17.78 0.98 9.44
N ALA A 121 -17.33 -0.28 9.43
CA ALA A 121 -15.98 -0.66 9.03
C ALA A 121 -15.65 -0.21 7.59
N GLY A 122 -16.55 -0.47 6.64
CA GLY A 122 -16.39 -0.02 5.26
C GLY A 122 -16.38 1.51 5.14
N SER A 123 -17.29 2.20 5.81
CA SER A 123 -17.32 3.67 5.82
C SER A 123 -16.05 4.28 6.40
N LEU A 124 -15.50 3.70 7.48
CA LEU A 124 -14.26 4.17 8.09
C LEU A 124 -13.07 3.98 7.16
N TYR A 125 -13.03 2.86 6.42
CA TYR A 125 -12.00 2.61 5.40
C TYR A 125 -12.01 3.69 4.31
N TYR A 126 -13.17 3.98 3.71
CA TYR A 126 -13.28 5.02 2.68
C TYR A 126 -13.04 6.44 3.23
N CYS A 127 -13.48 6.71 4.46
CA CYS A 127 -13.17 7.97 5.13
C CYS A 127 -11.66 8.15 5.31
N GLY A 128 -10.95 7.07 5.68
CA GLY A 128 -9.49 7.04 5.76
C GLY A 128 -8.82 7.37 4.42
N ILE A 129 -9.30 6.81 3.31
CA ILE A 129 -8.81 7.14 1.95
C ILE A 129 -9.06 8.62 1.63
N GLY A 130 -10.22 9.16 1.99
CA GLY A 130 -10.53 10.58 1.83
C GLY A 130 -9.56 11.48 2.60
N LEU A 131 -9.35 11.19 3.89
CA LEU A 131 -8.38 11.90 4.73
C LEU A 131 -6.95 11.81 4.16
N ALA A 132 -6.54 10.64 3.68
CA ALA A 132 -5.24 10.45 3.03
C ALA A 132 -5.10 11.31 1.78
N SER A 133 -6.18 11.52 1.01
CA SER A 133 -6.18 12.37 -0.20
C SER A 133 -5.97 13.85 0.16
N TYR A 134 -6.62 14.31 1.23
CA TYR A 134 -6.40 15.66 1.76
C TYR A 134 -4.98 15.82 2.28
N LEU A 135 -4.47 14.84 3.04
CA LEU A 135 -3.11 14.86 3.55
C LEU A 135 -2.08 14.87 2.42
N SER A 136 -2.30 14.10 1.35
CA SER A 136 -1.44 14.11 0.16
C SER A 136 -1.42 15.50 -0.49
N SER A 137 -2.57 16.16 -0.60
CA SER A 137 -2.67 17.51 -1.17
C SER A 137 -1.96 18.53 -0.29
N PHE A 138 -2.14 18.42 1.04
CA PHE A 138 -1.45 19.26 2.01
C PHE A 138 0.07 19.08 1.96
N LEU A 139 0.55 17.83 1.93
CA LEU A 139 1.98 17.51 1.82
C LEU A 139 2.58 18.10 0.53
N LEU A 140 1.86 17.99 -0.59
CA LEU A 140 2.30 18.55 -1.87
C LEU A 140 2.46 20.07 -1.78
N SER A 141 1.44 20.75 -1.24
CA SER A 141 1.47 22.21 -1.03
C SER A 141 2.56 22.64 -0.05
N ALA A 142 2.76 21.89 1.04
CA ALA A 142 3.79 22.17 2.02
C ALA A 142 5.19 22.03 1.40
N VAL A 143 5.45 20.94 0.69
CA VAL A 143 6.73 20.73 -0.02
C VAL A 143 6.95 21.80 -1.08
N HIS A 144 5.92 22.16 -1.84
CA HIS A 144 6.03 23.22 -2.85
C HIS A 144 6.42 24.56 -2.21
N ASN A 145 5.69 25.01 -1.19
CA ASN A 145 5.99 26.27 -0.49
C ASN A 145 7.39 26.29 0.17
N ILE A 146 7.79 25.19 0.81
CA ILE A 146 9.11 25.09 1.48
C ILE A 146 10.24 25.12 0.44
N THR A 147 10.03 24.51 -0.72
CA THR A 147 11.09 24.37 -1.72
C THR A 147 11.13 25.51 -2.75
N GLU A 148 10.07 26.31 -2.86
CA GLU A 148 10.02 27.48 -3.76
C GLU A 148 11.08 28.54 -3.41
N GLY A 149 11.41 28.69 -2.12
CA GLY A 149 12.43 29.63 -1.63
C GLY A 149 13.82 29.05 -1.36
N SER A 150 14.05 27.76 -1.63
CA SER A 150 15.30 27.09 -1.28
C SER A 150 16.38 27.26 -2.36
N SER A 151 17.61 27.59 -1.94
CA SER A 151 18.79 27.68 -2.81
C SER A 151 19.19 26.34 -3.45
N ALA A 152 18.66 25.22 -2.96
CA ALA A 152 18.89 23.88 -3.51
C ALA A 152 18.01 23.53 -4.74
N GLY A 153 17.05 24.39 -5.09
CA GLY A 153 16.13 24.24 -6.23
C GLY A 153 14.81 23.58 -5.86
N ASN A 154 13.72 24.01 -6.52
CA ASN A 154 12.37 23.51 -6.28
C ASN A 154 12.28 22.00 -6.57
N TRP A 155 11.65 21.22 -5.68
CA TRP A 155 11.44 19.77 -5.84
C TRP A 155 10.27 19.48 -6.78
N LEU A 156 9.30 20.40 -6.85
CA LEU A 156 8.13 20.35 -7.74
C LEU A 156 7.93 21.66 -8.53
N PRO A 157 8.85 22.05 -9.42
CA PRO A 157 8.62 23.09 -10.40
C PRO A 157 7.72 22.57 -11.54
N GLU A 158 7.05 23.48 -12.26
CA GLU A 158 6.25 23.15 -13.46
C GLU A 158 7.08 22.40 -14.53
N ASP A 159 8.39 22.64 -14.58
CA ASP A 159 9.35 21.92 -15.42
C ASP A 159 9.99 20.76 -14.65
N LEU A 160 9.43 19.56 -14.84
CA LEU A 160 9.88 18.29 -14.26
C LEU A 160 11.37 17.98 -14.49
N ASN A 161 12.03 18.57 -15.48
CA ASN A 161 13.46 18.32 -15.71
C ASN A 161 14.36 19.20 -14.82
N LYS A 162 13.84 20.34 -14.37
CA LYS A 162 14.52 21.22 -13.41
C LYS A 162 14.22 20.83 -11.97
N GLY A 163 13.10 20.13 -11.75
CA GLY A 163 12.70 19.57 -10.47
C GLY A 163 13.54 18.38 -10.04
N ARG A 164 13.79 18.28 -8.74
CA ARG A 164 14.36 17.07 -8.12
C ARG A 164 13.25 16.18 -7.57
N LEU A 165 12.44 15.64 -8.48
CA LEU A 165 11.28 14.81 -8.15
C LEU A 165 11.70 13.53 -7.39
N GLU A 166 12.92 13.04 -7.62
CA GLU A 166 13.50 11.92 -6.90
C GLU A 166 13.54 12.16 -5.38
N TYR A 167 13.79 13.39 -4.90
CA TYR A 167 13.79 13.70 -3.47
C TYR A 167 12.39 13.63 -2.87
N PHE A 168 11.37 14.04 -3.63
CA PHE A 168 9.99 13.86 -3.19
C PHE A 168 9.64 12.36 -3.07
N TYR A 169 10.06 11.53 -4.02
CA TYR A 169 9.84 10.09 -3.93
C TYR A 169 10.60 9.43 -2.77
N TYR A 170 11.85 9.84 -2.50
CA TYR A 170 12.58 9.39 -1.30
C TYR A 170 11.92 9.85 -0.01
N PHE A 171 11.40 11.09 0.04
CA PHE A 171 10.67 11.61 1.19
C PHE A 171 9.40 10.80 1.46
N VAL A 172 8.61 10.52 0.43
CA VAL A 172 7.41 9.68 0.53
C VAL A 172 7.77 8.25 0.95
N ALA A 173 8.82 7.66 0.36
CA ALA A 173 9.31 6.33 0.76
C ALA A 173 9.75 6.29 2.23
N GLY A 174 10.38 7.37 2.73
CA GLY A 174 10.73 7.53 4.14
C GLY A 174 9.50 7.53 5.05
N MET A 175 8.47 8.31 4.72
CA MET A 175 7.20 8.31 5.45
C MET A 175 6.51 6.93 5.43
N MET A 176 6.51 6.24 4.28
CA MET A 176 5.97 4.89 4.18
C MET A 176 6.76 3.89 5.03
N THR A 177 8.08 4.03 5.09
CA THR A 177 8.95 3.19 5.94
C THR A 177 8.68 3.41 7.42
N LEU A 178 8.50 4.67 7.85
CA LEU A 178 8.11 5.00 9.22
C LEU A 178 6.72 4.44 9.55
N ASN A 179 5.75 4.55 8.63
CA ASN A 179 4.43 3.95 8.79
C ASN A 179 4.51 2.43 8.93
N PHE A 180 5.34 1.77 8.12
CA PHE A 180 5.56 0.33 8.19
C PHE A 180 6.23 -0.09 9.51
N ALA A 181 7.23 0.66 9.99
CA ALA A 181 7.84 0.40 11.29
C ALA A 181 6.84 0.54 12.45
N TYR A 182 6.01 1.59 12.41
CA TYR A 182 4.92 1.77 13.36
C TYR A 182 3.91 0.60 13.30
N PHE A 183 3.52 0.19 12.09
CA PHE A 183 2.67 -0.97 11.87
C PHE A 183 3.27 -2.25 12.47
N LEU A 184 4.58 -2.48 12.29
CA LEU A 184 5.27 -3.64 12.87
C LEU A 184 5.23 -3.61 14.39
N LEU A 185 5.50 -2.46 15.03
CA LEU A 185 5.44 -2.31 16.48
C LEU A 185 4.04 -2.63 17.02
N VAL A 186 3.00 -2.03 16.41
CA VAL A 186 1.61 -2.29 16.81
C VAL A 186 1.25 -3.75 16.56
N SER A 187 1.65 -4.33 15.42
CA SER A 187 1.37 -5.74 15.09
C SER A 187 2.02 -6.71 16.05
N HIS A 188 3.22 -6.38 16.56
CA HIS A 188 3.94 -7.19 17.52
C HIS A 188 3.26 -7.16 18.89
N TRP A 189 2.68 -6.02 19.27
CA TRP A 189 1.94 -5.85 20.53
C TRP A 189 0.48 -6.32 20.43
N TYR A 190 -0.05 -6.44 19.22
CA TYR A 190 -1.44 -6.83 18.99
C TYR A 190 -1.63 -8.33 19.17
N ARG A 191 -2.29 -8.72 20.27
CA ARG A 191 -2.71 -10.10 20.48
C ARG A 191 -4.02 -10.35 19.73
N TYR A 192 -4.00 -11.29 18.79
CA TYR A 192 -5.22 -11.74 18.11
C TYR A 192 -6.27 -12.16 19.14
N LYS A 193 -7.52 -11.70 18.96
CA LYS A 193 -8.64 -12.16 19.77
C LYS A 193 -8.88 -13.64 19.43
N ASP A 194 -8.60 -14.54 20.36
CA ASP A 194 -8.78 -15.98 20.18
C ASP A 194 -10.26 -16.29 19.91
N VAL A 195 -10.59 -16.63 18.66
CA VAL A 195 -11.90 -17.20 18.30
C VAL A 195 -12.12 -18.57 18.96
N VAL A 196 -11.05 -19.19 19.48
CA VAL A 196 -11.06 -20.47 20.21
C VAL A 196 -11.83 -20.39 21.55
N ALA A 197 -12.04 -19.20 22.12
CA ALA A 197 -12.84 -19.07 23.33
C ALA A 197 -14.35 -19.20 23.08
N LYS A 198 -14.85 -18.92 21.86
CA LYS A 198 -16.29 -19.01 21.57
C LYS A 198 -16.78 -20.43 21.27
N ASP A 199 -15.91 -21.30 20.77
CA ASP A 199 -16.28 -22.69 20.49
C ASP A 199 -16.33 -23.51 21.79
N ASN A 200 -15.38 -23.27 22.71
CA ASN A 200 -15.36 -23.92 24.02
C ASN A 200 -16.48 -23.44 24.96
N ASP A 201 -16.96 -22.19 24.82
CA ASP A 201 -18.07 -21.68 25.63
C ASP A 201 -19.44 -22.15 25.10
N MET A 202 -19.60 -22.32 23.78
CA MET A 202 -20.81 -22.95 23.21
C MET A 202 -20.90 -24.43 23.60
N ASP A 203 -19.79 -25.17 23.50
CA ASP A 203 -19.75 -26.60 23.84
C ASP A 203 -19.90 -26.86 25.37
N LYS A 204 -19.43 -25.93 26.22
CA LYS A 204 -19.73 -25.98 27.66
C LYS A 204 -21.19 -25.66 27.97
N SER A 205 -21.79 -24.69 27.29
CA SER A 205 -23.21 -24.33 27.52
C SER A 205 -24.16 -25.45 27.11
N SER A 206 -23.85 -26.19 26.04
CA SER A 206 -24.63 -27.35 25.61
C SER A 206 -24.51 -28.52 26.60
N ASN A 207 -23.31 -28.79 27.11
CA ASN A 207 -23.07 -29.86 28.09
C ASN A 207 -23.65 -29.57 29.50
N GLU A 208 -23.90 -28.31 29.84
CA GLU A 208 -24.48 -27.94 31.14
C GLU A 208 -26.02 -28.02 31.12
N VAL A 209 -26.66 -27.75 29.97
CA VAL A 209 -28.12 -27.89 29.77
C VAL A 209 -28.55 -29.37 29.78
N ASP A 210 -27.73 -30.27 29.23
CA ASP A 210 -28.00 -31.72 29.21
C ASP A 210 -27.83 -32.41 30.58
N LYS A 211 -27.11 -31.77 31.53
CA LYS A 211 -26.93 -32.31 32.89
C LYS A 211 -28.03 -31.91 33.88
N VAL A 212 -28.80 -30.88 33.57
CA VAL A 212 -29.90 -30.39 34.43
C VAL A 212 -31.25 -31.03 34.07
N SER A 213 -31.29 -31.80 32.97
CA SER A 213 -32.50 -32.42 32.42
C SER A 213 -32.65 -33.93 32.69
N VAL A 214 -31.91 -34.49 33.66
CA VAL A 214 -32.04 -35.88 34.14
C VAL A 214 -32.49 -35.93 35.60
#